data_AF-A0A7X9XFS4-F1
#
_entry.id   AF-A0A7X9XFS4-F1
#
_cell.length_a   1.000
_cell.length_b   1.000
_cell.length_c   1.000
_cell.angle_alpha   90.00
_cell.angle_beta   90.00
_cell.angle_gamma   90.00
#
_symmetry.space_group_name_H-M   'P 1'
#
loop_
_entity.id
_entity.type
_entity.pdbx_description
1 polymer ?
#
loop_
_entity_poly.entity_id
_entity_poly.type
_entity_poly.pdbx_seq_one_letter_code
_entity_poly.pdbx_strand_id
1 'polypeptide(L)'
;MNHVANMNDVAKHNYLEIMKAFLMEILLFLVGTFVGVFFIPDSVKSILNICFFALIIFSIFSKRLNLFKTKASVGVYAAFLGILSGSAYIYYFATLGAGAFLFTVLCVLFIFIASYITAKNSSLDSIFSLSKIITPGLIVLIITEALMFFFFKYSMYVIIVSIIGIIVYTAYAIITMKSIIERVSYAPLSNEEVAAYSFSLFINVLYLILDILRLLSIVSDN
;
A
#
# COMPACT_ATOMS: atom_id res chain seq x y z
N MET A 1 -38.63 9.19 7.18
CA MET A 1 -37.76 8.26 7.93
C MET A 1 -37.23 7.08 7.11
N ASN A 2 -37.85 6.68 5.98
CA ASN A 2 -37.37 5.54 5.15
C ASN A 2 -36.13 5.82 4.28
N HIS A 3 -35.78 7.09 4.02
CA HIS A 3 -34.66 7.44 3.14
C HIS A 3 -33.28 7.32 3.82
N VAL A 4 -33.20 7.51 5.14
CA VAL A 4 -31.95 7.52 5.91
C VAL A 4 -31.47 6.09 6.24
N ALA A 5 -32.40 5.16 6.48
CA ALA A 5 -32.07 3.74 6.67
C ALA A 5 -31.39 3.17 5.42
N ASN A 6 -31.90 3.49 4.22
CA ASN A 6 -31.36 3.02 2.95
C ASN A 6 -29.95 3.57 2.66
N MET A 7 -29.67 4.84 2.97
CA MET A 7 -28.33 5.43 2.78
C MET A 7 -27.26 4.80 3.68
N ASN A 8 -27.60 4.48 4.94
CA ASN A 8 -26.68 3.79 5.85
C ASN A 8 -26.41 2.35 5.40
N ASP A 9 -27.41 1.66 4.85
CA ASP A 9 -27.25 0.30 4.33
C ASP A 9 -26.37 0.27 3.07
N VAL A 10 -26.53 1.24 2.17
CA VAL A 10 -25.67 1.39 0.97
C VAL A 10 -24.23 1.70 1.36
N ALA A 11 -24.01 2.65 2.27
CA ALA A 11 -22.66 3.01 2.72
C ALA A 11 -21.97 1.81 3.39
N LYS A 12 -22.67 1.11 4.28
CA LYS A 12 -22.15 -0.09 4.96
C LYS A 12 -21.82 -1.19 3.95
N HIS A 13 -22.70 -1.45 2.99
CA HIS A 13 -22.46 -2.43 1.93
C HIS A 13 -21.20 -2.10 1.12
N ASN A 14 -21.09 -0.85 0.66
CA ASN A 14 -19.94 -0.37 -0.11
C ASN A 14 -18.62 -0.51 0.66
N TYR A 15 -18.60 -0.13 1.95
CA TYR A 15 -17.43 -0.32 2.81
C TYR A 15 -17.03 -1.78 2.93
N LEU A 16 -18.00 -2.66 3.19
CA LEU A 16 -17.74 -4.09 3.32
C LEU A 16 -17.18 -4.67 2.03
N GLU A 17 -17.67 -4.25 0.87
CA GLU A 17 -17.16 -4.72 -0.42
C GLU A 17 -15.71 -4.29 -0.66
N ILE A 18 -15.34 -3.04 -0.35
CA ILE A 18 -13.94 -2.59 -0.44
C ILE A 18 -13.05 -3.36 0.54
N MET A 19 -13.47 -3.49 1.80
CA MET A 19 -12.67 -4.17 2.83
C MET A 19 -12.49 -5.66 2.53
N LYS A 20 -13.52 -6.35 2.03
CA LYS A 20 -13.42 -7.75 1.60
C LYS A 20 -12.42 -7.91 0.46
N ALA A 21 -12.49 -7.04 -0.55
CA ALA A 21 -11.56 -7.07 -1.67
C ALA A 21 -10.12 -6.83 -1.20
N PHE A 22 -9.91 -5.81 -0.37
CA PHE A 22 -8.61 -5.50 0.23
C PHE A 22 -8.04 -6.65 1.07
N LEU A 23 -8.87 -7.29 1.90
CA LEU A 23 -8.45 -8.46 2.69
C LEU A 23 -8.12 -9.66 1.80
N MET A 24 -8.89 -9.86 0.72
CA MET A 24 -8.61 -10.90 -0.26
C MET A 24 -7.29 -10.65 -0.98
N GLU A 25 -6.97 -9.40 -1.31
CA GLU A 25 -5.68 -9.01 -1.89
C GLU A 25 -4.52 -9.29 -0.94
N ILE A 26 -4.65 -8.97 0.35
CA ILE A 26 -3.65 -9.34 1.37
C ILE A 26 -3.48 -10.87 1.45
N LEU A 27 -4.59 -11.61 1.49
CA LEU A 27 -4.55 -13.08 1.56
C LEU A 27 -3.82 -13.67 0.36
N LEU A 28 -4.20 -13.25 -0.84
CA LEU A 28 -3.60 -13.71 -2.09
C LEU A 28 -2.14 -13.30 -2.21
N PHE A 29 -1.80 -12.09 -1.76
CA PHE A 29 -0.43 -11.63 -1.65
C PHE A 29 0.39 -12.54 -0.73
N LEU A 30 -0.09 -12.84 0.49
CA LEU A 30 0.61 -13.72 1.43
C LEU A 30 0.82 -15.12 0.85
N VAL A 31 -0.21 -15.71 0.23
CA VAL A 31 -0.10 -17.00 -0.48
C VAL A 31 0.96 -16.90 -1.57
N GLY A 32 0.94 -15.83 -2.36
CA GLY A 32 1.95 -15.55 -3.36
C GLY A 32 3.36 -15.46 -2.77
N THR A 33 3.53 -14.75 -1.65
CA THR A 33 4.82 -14.62 -0.95
C THR A 33 5.35 -15.98 -0.52
N PHE A 34 4.52 -16.86 0.05
CA PHE A 34 4.93 -18.22 0.38
C PHE A 34 5.39 -19.01 -0.85
N VAL A 35 4.64 -18.92 -1.96
CA VAL A 35 5.07 -19.54 -3.23
C VAL A 35 6.41 -18.95 -3.69
N GLY A 36 6.56 -17.63 -3.60
CA GLY A 36 7.81 -16.94 -3.95
C GLY A 36 9.00 -17.40 -3.12
N VAL A 37 8.80 -17.65 -1.82
CA VAL A 37 9.85 -18.12 -0.90
C VAL A 37 10.36 -19.51 -1.29
N PHE A 38 9.44 -20.45 -1.53
CA PHE A 38 9.79 -21.86 -1.68
C PHE A 38 10.13 -22.28 -3.11
N PHE A 39 9.56 -21.61 -4.12
CA PHE A 39 9.65 -22.07 -5.51
C PHE A 39 10.56 -21.21 -6.39
N ILE A 40 11.03 -20.04 -5.92
CA ILE A 40 11.92 -19.17 -6.71
C ILE A 40 13.39 -19.50 -6.42
N PRO A 41 14.16 -19.94 -7.42
CA PRO A 41 15.59 -20.22 -7.25
C PRO A 41 16.38 -18.96 -6.90
N ASP A 42 17.43 -19.12 -6.08
CA ASP A 42 18.31 -18.00 -5.67
C ASP A 42 18.92 -17.25 -6.86
N SER A 43 19.20 -17.94 -7.97
CA SER A 43 19.79 -17.38 -9.18
C SER A 43 18.96 -16.27 -9.83
N VAL A 44 17.64 -16.23 -9.60
CA VAL A 44 16.74 -15.23 -10.19
C VAL A 44 16.20 -14.22 -9.18
N LYS A 45 16.47 -14.40 -7.88
CA LYS A 45 15.94 -13.53 -6.81
C LYS A 45 16.33 -12.06 -6.96
N SER A 46 17.55 -11.80 -7.41
CA SER A 46 18.03 -10.42 -7.63
C SER A 46 17.20 -9.69 -8.69
N ILE A 47 16.98 -10.32 -9.85
CA ILE A 47 16.18 -9.77 -10.95
C ILE A 47 14.74 -9.56 -10.51
N LEU A 48 14.16 -10.54 -9.79
CA LEU A 48 12.78 -10.47 -9.33
C LEU A 48 12.56 -9.37 -8.28
N ASN A 49 13.56 -9.06 -7.44
CA ASN A 49 13.52 -7.91 -6.56
C ASN A 49 13.45 -6.58 -7.34
N ILE A 50 14.18 -6.45 -8.45
CA ILE A 50 14.07 -5.27 -9.33
C ILE A 50 12.67 -5.18 -9.92
N CYS A 51 12.13 -6.30 -10.43
CA CYS A 51 10.79 -6.35 -10.99
C CYS A 51 9.71 -6.00 -9.96
N PHE A 52 9.81 -6.56 -8.75
CA PHE A 52 8.92 -6.25 -7.63
C PHE A 52 8.93 -4.74 -7.35
N PHE A 53 10.12 -4.16 -7.24
CA PHE A 53 10.28 -2.74 -6.95
C PHE A 53 9.76 -1.83 -8.07
N ALA A 54 9.99 -2.18 -9.33
CA ALA A 54 9.43 -1.44 -10.46
C ALA A 54 7.89 -1.53 -10.50
N LEU A 55 7.33 -2.71 -10.18
CA LEU A 55 5.89 -2.94 -10.21
C LEU A 55 5.16 -2.26 -9.04
N ILE A 56 5.73 -2.28 -7.83
CA ILE A 56 5.13 -1.56 -6.69
C ILE A 56 5.09 -0.05 -6.97
N ILE A 57 6.18 0.50 -7.55
CA ILE A 57 6.28 1.89 -8.06
C ILE A 57 5.17 2.21 -9.04
N PHE A 58 4.97 1.37 -10.05
CA PHE A 58 3.93 1.62 -11.03
C PHE A 58 2.52 1.49 -10.44
N SER A 59 2.35 0.63 -9.45
CA SER A 59 1.06 0.29 -8.85
C SER A 59 0.41 1.45 -8.10
N ILE A 60 1.17 2.47 -7.69
CA ILE A 60 0.59 3.65 -7.03
C ILE A 60 -0.27 4.51 -7.96
N PHE A 61 0.00 4.45 -9.27
CA PHE A 61 -0.77 5.17 -10.28
C PHE A 61 -1.97 4.36 -10.80
N SER A 62 -2.17 3.14 -10.29
CA SER A 62 -3.23 2.22 -10.72
C SER A 62 -4.62 2.83 -10.74
N LYS A 63 -4.98 3.60 -9.71
CA LYS A 63 -6.26 4.32 -9.62
C LYS A 63 -6.42 5.40 -10.70
N ARG A 64 -5.34 6.11 -11.06
CA ARG A 64 -5.38 7.14 -12.11
C ARG A 64 -5.37 6.56 -13.51
N LEU A 65 -4.63 5.47 -13.70
CA LEU A 65 -4.47 4.79 -14.98
C LEU A 65 -5.60 3.79 -15.26
N ASN A 66 -6.51 3.59 -14.30
CA ASN A 66 -7.61 2.64 -14.38
C ASN A 66 -7.14 1.22 -14.79
N LEU A 67 -6.06 0.77 -14.17
CA LEU A 67 -5.39 -0.48 -14.56
C LEU A 67 -6.27 -1.72 -14.31
N PHE A 68 -7.17 -1.65 -13.33
CA PHE A 68 -7.95 -2.80 -12.88
C PHE A 68 -9.44 -2.54 -12.98
N LYS A 69 -10.10 -3.29 -13.86
CA LYS A 69 -11.55 -3.20 -14.10
C LYS A 69 -12.36 -4.15 -13.21
N THR A 70 -11.71 -5.10 -12.55
CA THR A 70 -12.39 -6.15 -11.77
C THR A 70 -11.63 -6.52 -10.50
N LYS A 71 -12.38 -6.94 -9.45
CA LYS A 71 -11.81 -7.46 -8.20
C LYS A 71 -10.87 -8.67 -8.45
N ALA A 72 -11.24 -9.53 -9.39
CA ALA A 72 -10.44 -10.70 -9.76
C ALA A 72 -9.07 -10.30 -10.35
N SER A 73 -9.04 -9.31 -11.26
CA SER A 73 -7.77 -8.83 -11.83
C SER A 73 -6.83 -8.26 -10.77
N VAL A 74 -7.37 -7.56 -9.77
CA VAL A 74 -6.57 -7.05 -8.66
C VAL A 74 -6.04 -8.19 -7.80
N GLY A 75 -6.87 -9.19 -7.47
CA GLY A 75 -6.44 -10.34 -6.69
C GLY A 75 -5.32 -11.15 -7.35
N VAL A 76 -5.41 -11.37 -8.67
CA VAL A 76 -4.33 -12.03 -9.44
C VAL A 76 -3.05 -11.19 -9.41
N TYR A 77 -3.18 -9.87 -9.57
CA TYR A 77 -2.03 -8.97 -9.50
C TYR A 77 -1.40 -8.94 -8.10
N ALA A 78 -2.21 -8.95 -7.03
CA ALA A 78 -1.75 -9.04 -5.65
C ALA A 78 -1.01 -10.36 -5.38
N ALA A 79 -1.51 -11.50 -5.89
CA ALA A 79 -0.80 -12.78 -5.82
C ALA A 79 0.54 -12.73 -6.56
N PHE A 80 0.56 -12.14 -7.75
CA PHE A 80 1.78 -11.99 -8.54
C PHE A 80 2.81 -11.10 -7.83
N LEU A 81 2.38 -9.96 -7.28
CA LEU A 81 3.22 -9.13 -6.41
C LEU A 81 3.72 -9.91 -5.20
N GLY A 82 2.89 -10.77 -4.60
CA GLY A 82 3.26 -11.69 -3.54
C GLY A 82 4.44 -12.57 -3.94
N ILE A 83 4.32 -13.28 -5.06
CA ILE A 83 5.37 -14.15 -5.60
C ILE A 83 6.68 -13.38 -5.77
N LEU A 84 6.63 -12.20 -6.38
CA LEU A 84 7.82 -11.35 -6.58
C LEU A 84 8.40 -10.82 -5.27
N SER A 85 7.55 -10.57 -4.27
CA SER A 85 7.95 -10.05 -2.97
C SER A 85 8.65 -11.08 -2.08
N GLY A 86 8.48 -12.38 -2.37
CA GLY A 86 9.07 -13.47 -1.60
C GLY A 86 10.57 -13.28 -1.39
N SER A 87 11.31 -12.88 -2.44
CA SER A 87 12.74 -12.61 -2.34
C SER A 87 13.11 -11.31 -1.62
N ALA A 88 12.21 -10.32 -1.58
CA ALA A 88 12.45 -9.02 -0.96
C ALA A 88 12.17 -9.03 0.54
N TYR A 89 11.05 -9.62 0.97
CA TYR A 89 10.69 -9.67 2.39
C TYR A 89 11.46 -10.74 3.16
N ILE A 90 11.90 -11.83 2.52
CA ILE A 90 12.81 -12.79 3.18
C ILE A 90 14.08 -12.12 3.65
N TYR A 91 14.65 -11.20 2.86
CA TYR A 91 15.87 -10.49 3.24
C TYR A 91 15.69 -9.80 4.60
N TYR A 92 14.67 -8.96 4.72
CA TYR A 92 14.38 -8.28 5.97
C TYR A 92 14.05 -9.28 7.07
N PHE A 93 13.35 -10.38 6.77
CA PHE A 93 12.93 -11.37 7.77
C PHE A 93 14.11 -12.13 8.35
N ALA A 94 15.09 -12.49 7.50
CA ALA A 94 16.33 -13.12 7.90
C ALA A 94 17.22 -12.18 8.71
N THR A 95 17.25 -10.89 8.37
CA THR A 95 18.09 -9.89 9.07
C THR A 95 17.48 -9.45 10.40
N LEU A 96 16.19 -9.15 10.45
CA LEU A 96 15.52 -8.53 11.61
C LEU A 96 14.76 -9.53 12.49
N GLY A 97 14.48 -10.73 11.98
CA GLY A 97 13.67 -11.74 12.64
C GLY A 97 12.16 -11.45 12.65
N ALA A 98 11.40 -12.44 13.11
CA ALA A 98 9.93 -12.40 13.08
C ALA A 98 9.31 -11.29 13.95
N GLY A 99 9.97 -10.92 15.07
CA GLY A 99 9.48 -9.89 15.98
C GLY A 99 9.38 -8.52 15.31
N ALA A 100 10.41 -8.10 14.58
CA ALA A 100 10.43 -6.84 13.85
C ALA A 100 9.40 -6.79 12.70
N PHE A 101 9.14 -7.94 12.07
CA PHE A 101 8.08 -8.08 11.07
C PHE A 101 6.69 -7.82 11.65
N LEU A 102 6.37 -8.51 12.74
CA LEU A 102 5.09 -8.35 13.42
C LEU A 102 4.93 -6.92 13.95
N PHE A 103 5.99 -6.34 14.52
CA PHE A 103 6.00 -4.94 14.94
C PHE A 103 5.70 -4.00 13.77
N THR A 104 6.33 -4.20 12.61
CA THR A 104 6.06 -3.39 11.41
C THR A 104 4.60 -3.49 10.98
N VAL A 105 4.03 -4.70 10.92
CA VAL A 105 2.61 -4.90 10.58
C VAL A 105 1.69 -4.16 11.56
N LEU A 106 1.99 -4.20 12.85
CA LEU A 106 1.24 -3.45 13.87
C LEU A 106 1.37 -1.94 13.66
N CYS A 107 2.57 -1.42 13.39
CA CYS A 107 2.77 0.00 13.08
C CYS A 107 1.92 0.45 11.89
N VAL A 108 1.91 -0.33 10.80
CA VAL A 108 1.09 -0.01 9.62
C VAL A 108 -0.40 -0.04 9.97
N LEU A 109 -0.86 -1.00 10.76
CA LEU A 109 -2.24 -1.04 11.23
C LEU A 109 -2.60 0.22 12.04
N PHE A 110 -1.74 0.67 12.96
CA PHE A 110 -1.94 1.91 13.70
C PHE A 110 -1.95 3.14 12.80
N ILE A 111 -1.07 3.21 11.79
CA ILE A 111 -1.05 4.28 10.80
C ILE A 111 -2.39 4.33 10.04
N PHE A 112 -2.93 3.20 9.63
CA PHE A 112 -4.23 3.15 8.94
C PHE A 112 -5.39 3.57 9.84
N ILE A 113 -5.41 3.16 11.11
CA ILE A 113 -6.42 3.58 12.09
C ILE A 113 -6.35 5.10 12.29
N ALA A 114 -5.15 5.64 12.55
CA ALA A 114 -4.94 7.08 12.72
C ALA A 114 -5.33 7.84 11.44
N SER A 115 -4.99 7.31 10.26
CA SER A 115 -5.32 7.91 8.98
C SER A 115 -6.84 7.97 8.75
N TYR A 116 -7.57 6.92 9.11
CA TYR A 116 -9.02 6.90 9.04
C TYR A 116 -9.66 7.93 9.98
N ILE A 117 -9.22 8.02 11.23
CA ILE A 117 -9.72 8.99 12.21
C ILE A 117 -9.48 10.41 11.72
N THR A 118 -8.26 10.70 11.25
CA THR A 118 -7.90 12.01 10.69
C THR A 118 -8.72 12.35 9.46
N ALA A 119 -8.90 11.40 8.52
CA ALA A 119 -9.71 11.60 7.33
C ALA A 119 -11.18 11.90 7.67
N LYS A 120 -11.76 11.17 8.63
CA LYS A 120 -13.13 11.39 9.10
C LYS A 120 -13.34 12.79 9.66
N ASN A 121 -12.36 13.31 10.40
CA ASN A 121 -12.44 14.61 11.06
C ASN A 121 -11.98 15.79 10.18
N SER A 122 -11.48 15.52 8.98
CA SER A 122 -10.98 16.54 8.06
C SER A 122 -12.04 17.03 7.07
N SER A 123 -12.00 18.31 6.70
CA SER A 123 -12.84 18.87 5.65
C SER A 123 -12.36 18.44 4.25
N LEU A 124 -13.21 18.56 3.24
CA LEU A 124 -12.82 18.29 1.85
C LEU A 124 -11.74 19.25 1.37
N ASP A 125 -11.79 20.51 1.77
CA ASP A 125 -10.82 21.54 1.35
C ASP A 125 -9.42 21.29 1.90
N SER A 126 -9.32 20.83 3.15
CA SER A 126 -8.02 20.50 3.76
C SER A 126 -7.39 19.29 3.06
N ILE A 127 -8.20 18.27 2.75
CA ILE A 127 -7.76 17.07 2.04
C ILE A 127 -7.39 17.38 0.58
N PHE A 128 -8.14 18.27 -0.08
CA PHE A 128 -7.81 18.74 -1.42
C PHE A 128 -6.47 19.46 -1.44
N SER A 129 -6.21 20.33 -0.45
CA SER A 129 -4.93 21.01 -0.29
C SER A 129 -3.78 20.04 -0.02
N LEU A 130 -4.00 19.05 0.85
CA LEU A 130 -3.04 17.97 1.10
C LEU A 130 -2.74 17.18 -0.18
N SER A 131 -3.77 16.83 -0.96
CA SER A 131 -3.64 16.08 -2.22
C SER A 131 -2.77 16.79 -3.26
N LYS A 132 -2.86 18.12 -3.35
CA LYS A 132 -2.01 18.93 -4.23
C LYS A 132 -0.53 18.85 -3.89
N ILE A 133 -0.19 18.68 -2.61
CA ILE A 133 1.20 18.58 -2.13
C ILE A 133 1.69 17.13 -2.24
N ILE A 134 0.87 16.17 -1.81
CA ILE A 134 1.24 14.76 -1.76
C ILE A 134 1.36 14.16 -3.16
N THR A 135 0.54 14.58 -4.13
CA THR A 135 0.59 14.03 -5.49
C THR A 135 1.98 14.22 -6.15
N PRO A 136 2.56 15.44 -6.24
CA PRO A 136 3.94 15.60 -6.70
C PRO A 136 4.95 14.91 -5.78
N GLY A 137 4.71 14.93 -4.46
CA GLY A 137 5.55 14.26 -3.48
C GLY A 137 5.74 12.77 -3.76
N LEU A 138 4.67 12.07 -4.17
CA LEU A 138 4.73 10.67 -4.58
C LEU A 138 5.62 10.46 -5.82
N ILE A 139 5.54 11.36 -6.81
CA ILE A 139 6.38 11.26 -8.02
C ILE A 139 7.85 11.45 -7.65
N VAL A 140 8.16 12.44 -6.82
CA VAL A 140 9.53 12.69 -6.35
C VAL A 140 10.03 11.51 -5.52
N LEU A 141 9.20 10.99 -4.62
CA LEU A 141 9.54 9.84 -3.79
C LEU A 141 9.84 8.61 -4.65
N ILE A 142 9.03 8.31 -5.66
CA ILE A 142 9.26 7.24 -6.63
C ILE A 142 10.61 7.39 -7.34
N ILE A 143 10.92 8.60 -7.82
CA ILE A 143 12.21 8.86 -8.49
C ILE A 143 13.35 8.61 -7.52
N THR A 144 13.20 9.07 -6.28
CA THR A 144 14.21 8.97 -5.23
C THR A 144 14.42 7.51 -4.81
N GLU A 145 13.33 6.75 -4.68
CA GLU A 145 13.31 5.30 -4.45
C GLU A 145 14.00 4.54 -5.59
N ALA A 146 13.73 4.89 -6.86
CA ALA A 146 14.42 4.32 -8.01
C ALA A 146 15.93 4.65 -7.99
N LEU A 147 16.29 5.90 -7.71
CA LEU A 147 17.70 6.31 -7.63
C LEU A 147 18.44 5.59 -6.50
N MET A 148 17.79 5.39 -5.35
CA MET A 148 18.32 4.60 -4.25
C MET A 148 18.62 3.17 -4.67
N PHE A 149 17.70 2.52 -5.37
CA PHE A 149 17.87 1.14 -5.79
C PHE A 149 19.01 0.96 -6.80
N PHE A 150 19.14 1.86 -7.77
CA PHE A 150 20.13 1.74 -8.86
C PHE A 150 21.49 2.40 -8.58
N PHE A 151 21.54 3.50 -7.83
CA PHE A 151 22.73 4.36 -7.75
C PHE A 151 23.23 4.62 -6.33
N PHE A 152 22.36 4.76 -5.33
CA PHE A 152 22.75 5.23 -4.00
C PHE A 152 22.51 4.20 -2.90
N LYS A 153 23.59 3.55 -2.43
CA LYS A 153 23.58 2.64 -1.27
C LYS A 153 23.97 3.30 0.05
N TYR A 154 24.05 4.64 0.11
CA TYR A 154 24.46 5.34 1.33
C TYR A 154 23.37 5.27 2.41
N SER A 155 23.72 4.76 3.61
CA SER A 155 22.77 4.53 4.71
C SER A 155 21.96 5.77 5.09
N MET A 156 22.57 6.96 5.10
CA MET A 156 21.88 8.21 5.44
C MET A 156 20.82 8.62 4.41
N TYR A 157 21.12 8.43 3.11
CA TYR A 157 20.14 8.70 2.06
C TYR A 157 18.95 7.76 2.19
N VAL A 158 19.20 6.45 2.37
CA VAL A 158 18.14 5.45 2.53
C VAL A 158 17.24 5.75 3.75
N ILE A 159 17.82 6.19 4.87
CA ILE A 159 17.05 6.61 6.06
C ILE A 159 16.13 7.78 5.72
N ILE A 160 16.67 8.85 5.12
CA ILE A 160 15.89 10.06 4.80
C ILE A 160 14.75 9.71 3.85
N VAL A 161 15.02 8.92 2.81
CA VAL A 161 14.01 8.49 1.83
C VAL A 161 12.92 7.67 2.51
N SER A 162 13.28 6.74 3.39
CA SER A 162 12.30 5.89 4.08
C SER A 162 11.43 6.69 5.06
N ILE A 163 12.00 7.68 5.78
CA ILE A 163 11.23 8.57 6.67
C ILE A 163 10.25 9.41 5.85
N ILE A 164 10.72 10.03 4.77
CA ILE A 164 9.86 10.81 3.87
C ILE A 164 8.78 9.91 3.27
N GLY A 165 9.14 8.69 2.88
CA GLY A 165 8.21 7.69 2.36
C GLY A 165 7.09 7.40 3.33
N ILE A 166 7.40 7.07 4.59
CA ILE A 166 6.41 6.84 5.64
C ILE A 166 5.47 8.03 5.80
N ILE A 167 5.99 9.27 5.81
CA ILE A 167 5.18 10.49 5.95
C ILE A 167 4.24 10.65 4.74
N VAL A 168 4.77 10.52 3.53
CA VAL A 168 4.02 10.72 2.28
C VAL A 168 2.96 9.62 2.10
N TYR A 169 3.30 8.35 2.32
CA TYR A 169 2.36 7.23 2.23
C TYR A 169 1.28 7.28 3.33
N THR A 170 1.62 7.76 4.52
CA THR A 170 0.62 8.05 5.57
C THR A 170 -0.34 9.16 5.13
N ALA A 171 0.16 10.26 4.59
CA ALA A 171 -0.69 11.33 4.07
C ALA A 171 -1.54 10.86 2.89
N TYR A 172 -1.00 10.00 2.02
CA TYR A 172 -1.75 9.37 0.94
C TYR A 172 -2.83 8.42 1.46
N ALA A 173 -2.59 7.73 2.59
CA ALA A 173 -3.62 6.92 3.26
C ALA A 173 -4.79 7.80 3.72
N ILE A 174 -4.51 8.95 4.33
CA ILE A 174 -5.53 9.92 4.74
C ILE A 174 -6.37 10.38 3.54
N ILE A 175 -5.73 10.77 2.44
CA ILE A 175 -6.42 11.20 1.21
C ILE A 175 -7.30 10.06 0.66
N THR A 176 -6.78 8.84 0.61
CA THR A 176 -7.51 7.67 0.12
C THR A 176 -8.71 7.35 1.00
N MET A 177 -8.54 7.36 2.32
CA MET A 177 -9.62 7.14 3.29
C MET A 177 -10.71 8.20 3.17
N LYS A 178 -10.36 9.48 3.03
CA LYS A 178 -11.35 10.53 2.79
C LYS A 178 -12.12 10.27 1.50
N SER A 179 -11.41 9.95 0.41
CA SER A 179 -12.05 9.66 -0.88
C SER A 179 -13.04 8.49 -0.79
N ILE A 180 -12.75 7.47 0.03
CA ILE A 180 -13.68 6.36 0.31
C ILE A 180 -14.88 6.86 1.12
N ILE A 181 -14.65 7.54 2.26
CA ILE A 181 -15.72 8.05 3.15
C ILE A 181 -16.76 8.85 2.40
N GLU A 182 -16.31 9.71 1.49
CA GLU A 182 -17.19 10.54 0.70
C GLU A 182 -17.93 9.70 -0.35
N ARG A 183 -17.20 8.87 -1.11
CA ARG A 183 -17.78 8.16 -2.25
C ARG A 183 -18.83 7.10 -1.86
N VAL A 184 -18.60 6.37 -0.76
CA VAL A 184 -19.44 5.24 -0.32
C VAL A 184 -20.87 5.64 0.07
N SER A 185 -21.11 6.91 0.41
CA SER A 185 -22.41 7.39 0.89
C SER A 185 -23.38 7.79 -0.23
N TYR A 186 -22.91 7.93 -1.47
CA TYR A 186 -23.72 8.47 -2.56
C TYR A 186 -24.55 7.43 -3.31
N ALA A 187 -23.93 6.32 -3.71
CA ALA A 187 -24.56 5.30 -4.56
C ALA A 187 -23.79 3.98 -4.45
N PRO A 188 -24.39 2.83 -4.83
CA PRO A 188 -23.67 1.57 -4.95
C PRO A 188 -22.42 1.73 -5.83
N LEU A 189 -21.30 1.20 -5.36
CA LEU A 189 -20.05 1.24 -6.11
C LEU A 189 -20.07 0.23 -7.26
N SER A 190 -19.50 0.64 -8.39
CA SER A 190 -19.16 -0.30 -9.46
C SER A 190 -18.02 -1.24 -9.05
N ASN A 191 -17.91 -2.40 -9.70
CA ASN A 191 -16.82 -3.36 -9.45
C ASN A 191 -15.44 -2.75 -9.69
N GLU A 192 -15.33 -1.83 -10.65
CA GLU A 192 -14.11 -1.09 -10.97
C GLU A 192 -13.72 -0.13 -9.85
N GLU A 193 -14.67 0.61 -9.30
CA GLU A 193 -14.40 1.49 -8.15
C GLU A 193 -13.97 0.69 -6.92
N VAL A 194 -14.66 -0.42 -6.61
CA VAL A 194 -14.28 -1.30 -5.50
C VAL A 194 -12.84 -1.78 -5.68
N ALA A 195 -12.50 -2.27 -6.88
CA ALA A 195 -11.16 -2.73 -7.24
C ALA A 195 -10.09 -1.62 -7.11
N ALA A 196 -10.39 -0.41 -7.58
CA ALA A 196 -9.45 0.70 -7.52
C ALA A 196 -9.20 1.15 -6.07
N TYR A 197 -10.25 1.22 -5.24
CA TYR A 197 -10.13 1.61 -3.84
C TYR A 197 -9.43 0.54 -3.00
N SER A 198 -9.79 -0.73 -3.15
CA SER A 198 -9.15 -1.83 -2.41
C SER A 198 -7.67 -1.92 -2.75
N PHE A 199 -7.33 -1.87 -4.05
CA PHE A 199 -5.95 -1.94 -4.49
C PHE A 199 -5.10 -0.75 -4.01
N SER A 200 -5.68 0.47 -4.00
CA SER A 200 -4.97 1.65 -3.47
C SER A 200 -4.61 1.47 -1.99
N LEU A 201 -5.51 0.88 -1.19
CA LEU A 201 -5.22 0.56 0.20
C LEU A 201 -4.14 -0.52 0.32
N PHE A 202 -4.25 -1.58 -0.48
CA PHE A 202 -3.28 -2.68 -0.51
C PHE A 202 -1.87 -2.21 -0.84
N ILE A 203 -1.69 -1.44 -1.91
CA ILE A 203 -0.38 -0.90 -2.29
C ILE A 203 0.19 -0.01 -1.21
N ASN A 204 -0.65 0.82 -0.58
CA ASN A 204 -0.19 1.71 0.49
C ASN A 204 0.27 0.93 1.74
N VAL A 205 -0.38 -0.20 2.07
CA VAL A 205 0.11 -1.13 3.10
C VAL A 205 1.50 -1.65 2.72
N LEU A 206 1.69 -2.16 1.50
CA LEU A 206 2.97 -2.73 1.08
C LEU A 206 4.11 -1.72 1.18
N TYR A 207 3.86 -0.47 0.78
CA TYR A 207 4.84 0.60 0.87
C TYR A 207 5.23 0.94 2.30
N LEU A 208 4.24 1.14 3.16
CA LEU A 208 4.51 1.44 4.56
C LEU A 208 5.26 0.29 5.25
N ILE A 209 4.92 -0.97 4.94
CA ILE A 209 5.68 -2.11 5.45
C ILE A 209 7.13 -2.06 4.97
N LEU A 210 7.35 -1.82 3.67
CA LEU A 210 8.68 -1.82 3.07
C LEU A 210 9.58 -0.72 3.65
N ASP A 211 9.07 0.51 3.76
CA ASP A 211 9.87 1.63 4.29
C ASP A 211 10.16 1.49 5.78
N ILE A 212 9.21 1.00 6.58
CA ILE A 212 9.44 0.74 8.01
C ILE A 212 10.47 -0.39 8.18
N LEU A 213 10.33 -1.51 7.45
CA LEU A 213 11.32 -2.60 7.50
C LEU A 213 12.70 -2.13 7.06
N ARG A 214 12.78 -1.30 6.01
CA ARG A 214 14.04 -0.74 5.54
C ARG A 214 14.70 0.14 6.60
N LEU A 215 13.92 1.00 7.25
CA LEU A 215 14.39 1.86 8.33
C LEU A 215 14.88 1.03 9.52
N LEU A 216 14.13 0.02 9.94
CA LEU A 216 14.52 -0.88 11.02
C LEU A 216 15.80 -1.65 10.71
N SER A 217 15.97 -2.14 9.47
CA SER A 217 17.19 -2.83 9.03
C SER A 217 18.42 -1.95 9.23
N ILE A 218 18.35 -0.69 8.80
CA ILE A 218 19.50 0.21 8.88
C ILE A 218 19.80 0.62 10.32
N VAL A 219 18.76 0.84 11.13
CA VAL A 219 18.93 1.17 12.56
C VAL A 219 19.49 -0.03 13.33
N SER A 220 19.15 -1.26 12.96
CA SER A 220 19.66 -2.46 13.62
C SER A 220 21.10 -2.82 13.21
N ASP A 221 21.53 -2.39 12.03
CA ASP A 221 22.89 -2.63 11.53
C ASP A 221 23.94 -1.63 12.08
N ASN A 222 23.49 -0.58 12.79
CA ASN A 222 24.34 0.43 13.46
C ASN A 222 24.27 0.33 14.98
#